data_AF-A0A352CPW4-F1
#
_entry.id   AF-A0A352CPW4-F1
#
_cell.length_a   1.000
_cell.length_b   1.000
_cell.length_c   1.000
_cell.angle_alpha   90.00
_cell.angle_beta   90.00
_cell.angle_gamma   90.00
#
_symmetry.space_group_name_H-M   'P 1'
#
loop_
_entity.id
_entity.type
_entity.pdbx_description
1 polymer ?
#
loop_
_entity_poly.entity_id
_entity_poly.type
_entity_poly.pdbx_seq_one_letter_code
_entity_poly.pdbx_strand_id
1 'polypeptide(L)'
;AVNASTVDLSEVFPYSKSRLVYNAGDGKYYKSIHGGPQKDAITGQQISFANVIVQNTKCKTLDKKGYLGFAMIDGEEDGYYFTKGKGIHIHWRKAGDYTPTRYFDDMGNEIQLNTGKTYIAVAQKGKQVRFQ
;
A
#
# COMPACT_ATOMS: atom_id res chain seq x y z
N ALA A 1 -10.43 -12.16 6.51
CA ALA A 1 -10.40 -11.17 5.42
C ALA A 1 -11.67 -10.33 5.45
N VAL A 2 -11.55 -9.05 5.14
CA VAL A 2 -12.63 -8.05 5.18
C VAL A 2 -12.88 -7.49 3.78
N ASN A 3 -14.05 -6.87 3.55
CA ASN A 3 -14.31 -6.18 2.29
C ASN A 3 -13.36 -4.98 2.15
N ALA A 4 -12.85 -4.79 0.95
CA ALA A 4 -11.93 -3.72 0.58
C ALA A 4 -12.09 -3.37 -0.90
N SER A 5 -13.32 -3.18 -1.35
CA SER A 5 -13.64 -2.61 -2.66
C SER A 5 -13.01 -1.22 -2.88
N THR A 6 -12.76 -0.47 -1.80
CA THR A 6 -12.06 0.81 -1.81
C THR A 6 -10.94 0.79 -0.78
N VAL A 7 -9.77 1.31 -1.15
CA VAL A 7 -8.66 1.64 -0.25
C VAL A 7 -8.39 3.14 -0.38
N ASP A 8 -8.75 3.91 0.64
CA ASP A 8 -8.57 5.35 0.74
C ASP A 8 -7.35 5.68 1.62
N LEU A 9 -6.34 6.27 0.99
CA LEU A 9 -5.07 6.66 1.61
C LEU A 9 -4.96 8.18 1.77
N SER A 10 -6.07 8.91 1.77
CA SER A 10 -6.07 10.37 1.93
C SER A 10 -5.51 10.82 3.28
N GLU A 11 -5.69 10.06 4.36
CA GLU A 11 -5.08 10.36 5.67
C GLU A 11 -3.58 10.01 5.71
N VAL A 12 -3.16 9.05 4.88
CA VAL A 12 -1.75 8.64 4.75
C VAL A 12 -0.99 9.64 3.86
N PHE A 13 -1.60 10.05 2.75
CA PHE A 13 -1.04 10.95 1.75
C PHE A 13 -1.97 12.17 1.56
N PRO A 14 -1.98 13.13 2.51
CA PRO A 14 -2.96 14.23 2.52
C PRO A 14 -2.90 15.15 1.31
N TYR A 15 -1.73 15.28 0.69
CA TYR A 15 -1.57 16.09 -0.51
C TYR A 15 -2.12 15.40 -1.77
N SER A 16 -1.66 14.18 -2.05
CA SER A 16 -2.06 13.45 -3.27
C SER A 16 -3.45 12.85 -3.16
N LYS A 17 -3.98 12.68 -1.94
CA LYS A 17 -5.28 12.05 -1.68
C LYS A 17 -5.43 10.74 -2.46
N SER A 18 -4.39 9.91 -2.40
CA SER A 18 -4.33 8.66 -3.16
C SER A 18 -5.47 7.75 -2.75
N ARG A 19 -6.16 7.19 -3.74
CA ARG A 19 -7.27 6.25 -3.53
C ARG A 19 -7.21 5.15 -4.59
N LEU A 20 -7.58 3.94 -4.20
CA LEU A 20 -7.62 2.77 -5.07
C LEU A 20 -9.00 2.13 -4.99
N VAL A 21 -9.65 1.95 -6.14
CA VAL A 21 -11.01 1.37 -6.22
C VAL A 21 -10.97 0.10 -7.04
N TYR A 22 -11.46 -0.98 -6.46
CA TYR A 22 -11.55 -2.30 -7.08
C TYR A 22 -12.64 -2.34 -8.13
N ASN A 23 -12.32 -2.89 -9.29
CA ASN A 23 -13.27 -3.26 -10.32
C ASN A 23 -13.39 -4.80 -10.35
N ALA A 24 -14.58 -5.31 -10.02
CA ALA A 24 -14.83 -6.76 -10.01
C ALA A 24 -14.83 -7.38 -11.42
N GLY A 25 -15.11 -6.59 -12.46
CA GLY A 25 -15.19 -7.08 -13.84
C GLY A 25 -13.84 -7.52 -14.41
N ASP A 26 -12.75 -6.87 -14.01
CA ASP A 26 -11.39 -7.23 -14.44
C ASP A 26 -10.45 -7.62 -13.29
N GLY A 27 -10.93 -7.51 -12.06
CA GLY A 27 -10.24 -7.93 -10.86
C GLY A 27 -9.04 -7.07 -10.48
N LYS A 28 -9.08 -5.76 -10.77
CA LYS A 28 -7.98 -4.81 -10.48
C LYS A 28 -8.44 -3.60 -9.69
N TYR A 29 -7.50 -3.00 -8.96
CA TYR A 29 -7.64 -1.71 -8.31
C TYR A 29 -7.15 -0.59 -9.21
N TYR A 30 -8.00 0.40 -9.45
CA TYR A 30 -7.70 1.59 -10.24
C TYR A 30 -7.29 2.75 -9.33
N LYS A 31 -6.14 3.37 -9.62
CA LYS A 31 -5.58 4.42 -8.76
C LYS A 31 -6.03 5.81 -9.20
N SER A 32 -6.36 6.64 -8.23
CA SER A 32 -6.66 8.07 -8.38
C SER A 32 -5.78 8.90 -7.45
N ILE A 33 -5.46 10.12 -7.88
CA ILE A 33 -4.79 11.16 -7.09
C ILE A 33 -5.48 12.51 -7.37
N HIS A 34 -5.47 13.41 -6.40
CA HIS A 34 -6.09 14.74 -6.48
C HIS A 34 -7.57 14.70 -6.91
N GLY A 35 -8.29 13.63 -6.55
CA GLY A 35 -9.70 13.44 -6.90
C GLY A 35 -9.96 12.94 -8.33
N GLY A 36 -8.91 12.71 -9.13
CA GLY A 36 -9.03 12.23 -10.52
C GLY A 36 -8.23 10.95 -10.81
N PRO A 37 -8.51 10.27 -11.94
CA PRO A 37 -7.78 9.07 -12.32
C PRO A 37 -6.29 9.36 -12.54
N GLN A 38 -5.41 8.59 -11.89
CA GLN A 38 -3.98 8.67 -12.18
C GLN A 38 -3.71 7.92 -13.49
N LYS A 39 -3.37 8.64 -14.54
CA LYS A 39 -3.13 8.08 -15.88
C LYS A 39 -1.65 8.00 -16.19
N ASP A 40 -1.28 6.95 -16.89
CA ASP A 40 0.01 6.88 -17.57
C ASP A 40 0.04 7.90 -18.71
N ALA A 41 1.09 8.72 -18.78
CA ALA A 41 1.14 9.86 -19.69
C ALA A 41 1.32 9.45 -21.16
N ILE A 42 1.89 8.27 -21.42
CA ILE A 42 2.16 7.77 -22.79
C ILE A 42 0.90 7.14 -23.37
N THR A 43 0.21 6.32 -22.57
CA THR A 43 -0.94 5.54 -23.03
C THR A 43 -2.28 6.22 -22.76
N GLY A 44 -2.33 7.19 -21.85
CA GLY A 44 -3.57 7.82 -21.37
C GLY A 44 -4.47 6.89 -20.53
N GLN A 45 -4.04 5.65 -20.29
CA GLN A 45 -4.80 4.67 -19.52
C GLN A 45 -4.63 4.91 -18.02
N GLN A 46 -5.71 4.71 -17.26
CA GLN A 46 -5.63 4.78 -15.80
C GLN A 46 -4.78 3.62 -15.26
N ILE A 47 -3.86 3.94 -14.35
CA ILE A 47 -2.96 2.97 -13.75
C ILE A 47 -3.78 2.06 -12.82
N SER A 48 -3.58 0.75 -12.97
CA SER A 48 -4.26 -0.28 -12.16
C SER A 48 -3.34 -1.40 -11.70
N PHE A 49 -3.73 -2.06 -10.61
CA PHE A 49 -2.94 -3.05 -9.88
C PHE A 49 -3.81 -4.25 -9.46
N ALA A 50 -3.26 -5.46 -9.49
CA ALA A 50 -3.92 -6.66 -8.97
C ALA A 50 -3.81 -6.75 -7.43
N ASN A 51 -2.75 -6.14 -6.89
CA ASN A 51 -2.39 -6.18 -5.47
C ASN A 51 -2.13 -4.76 -4.98
N VAL A 52 -2.56 -4.48 -3.75
CA VAL A 52 -2.24 -3.26 -3.03
C VAL A 52 -1.71 -3.65 -1.66
N ILE A 53 -0.55 -3.12 -1.30
CA ILE A 53 0.04 -3.28 0.03
C ILE A 53 0.16 -1.89 0.64
N VAL A 54 -0.27 -1.75 1.89
CA VAL A 54 0.08 -0.60 2.72
C VAL A 54 1.07 -1.09 3.76
N GLN A 55 2.30 -0.60 3.68
CA GLN A 55 3.40 -0.94 4.57
C GLN A 55 3.52 0.17 5.61
N ASN A 56 3.10 -0.10 6.85
CA ASN A 56 3.27 0.88 7.93
C ASN A 56 4.74 0.89 8.34
N THR A 57 5.34 2.07 8.35
CA THR A 57 6.78 2.20 8.53
C THR A 57 7.08 3.29 9.55
N LYS A 58 7.91 2.95 10.56
CA LYS A 58 8.44 3.93 11.51
C LYS A 58 9.17 5.03 10.73
N CYS A 59 8.91 6.28 11.06
CA CYS A 59 9.65 7.40 10.50
C CYS A 59 10.12 8.35 11.60
N LYS A 60 11.19 9.09 11.31
CA LYS A 60 11.72 10.14 12.19
C LYS A 60 12.03 11.39 11.39
N THR A 61 11.85 12.54 12.03
CA THR A 61 12.32 13.82 11.49
C THR A 61 13.85 13.85 11.52
N LEU A 62 14.47 14.18 10.39
CA LEU A 62 15.91 14.22 10.22
C LEU A 62 16.51 15.59 10.52
N ASP A 63 15.74 16.66 10.31
CA ASP A 63 16.22 18.03 10.49
C ASP A 63 15.08 19.03 10.81
N LYS A 64 15.45 20.29 11.03
CA LYS A 64 14.51 21.38 11.31
C LYS A 64 13.63 21.75 10.10
N LYS A 65 13.96 21.28 8.89
CA LYS A 65 13.16 21.53 7.67
C LYS A 65 12.02 20.53 7.51
N GLY A 66 12.00 19.48 8.34
CA GLY A 66 10.92 18.49 8.36
C GLY A 66 11.14 17.31 7.42
N TYR A 67 12.36 17.07 6.93
CA TYR A 67 12.64 15.86 6.16
C TYR A 67 12.42 14.61 7.01
N LEU A 68 11.79 13.60 6.43
CA LEU A 68 11.50 12.33 7.11
C LEU A 68 12.43 11.23 6.60
N GLY A 69 13.02 10.50 7.53
CA GLY A 69 13.69 9.24 7.29
C GLY A 69 12.78 8.09 7.69
N PHE A 70 12.58 7.13 6.79
CA PHE A 70 11.79 5.93 7.04
C PHE A 70 12.69 4.73 7.31
N ALA A 71 12.37 3.93 8.32
CA ALA A 71 13.11 2.73 8.67
C ALA A 71 12.71 1.58 7.72
N MET A 72 13.47 1.37 6.65
CA MET A 72 13.14 0.37 5.61
C MET A 72 13.66 -1.04 5.91
N ILE A 73 14.54 -1.19 6.92
CA ILE A 73 14.99 -2.48 7.43
C ILE A 73 14.33 -2.65 8.80
N ASP A 74 13.34 -3.53 8.86
CA ASP A 74 12.52 -3.81 10.06
C ASP A 74 11.95 -5.23 9.94
N GLY A 75 11.36 -5.73 11.01
CA GLY A 75 10.59 -6.98 11.07
C GLY A 75 9.47 -6.97 12.11
N GLU A 76 9.17 -5.82 12.72
CA GLU A 76 8.18 -5.68 13.79
C GLU A 76 6.90 -4.98 13.33
N GLU A 77 6.95 -4.32 12.17
CA GLU A 77 5.86 -3.46 11.71
C GLU A 77 4.81 -4.20 10.88
N ASP A 78 3.62 -3.60 10.88
CA ASP A 78 2.42 -4.16 10.31
C ASP A 78 2.02 -3.46 9.00
N GLY A 79 0.82 -3.79 8.54
CA GLY A 79 0.28 -3.26 7.31
C GLY A 79 -0.96 -3.99 6.87
N TYR A 80 -1.32 -3.76 5.61
CA TYR A 80 -2.47 -4.38 5.00
C TYR A 80 -2.15 -4.88 3.60
N TYR A 81 -2.69 -6.04 3.26
CA TYR A 81 -2.68 -6.57 1.91
C TYR A 81 -4.11 -6.61 1.36
N PHE A 82 -4.30 -6.01 0.19
CA PHE A 82 -5.57 -6.00 -0.51
C PHE A 82 -5.44 -6.63 -1.89
N THR A 83 -6.37 -7.52 -2.20
CA THR A 83 -6.49 -8.17 -3.50
C THR A 83 -7.91 -8.67 -3.71
N LYS A 84 -8.37 -8.74 -4.97
CA LYS A 84 -9.71 -9.25 -5.32
C LYS A 84 -10.86 -8.66 -4.48
N GLY A 85 -10.80 -7.34 -4.20
CA GLY A 85 -11.81 -6.63 -3.39
C GLY A 85 -11.84 -7.02 -1.91
N LYS A 86 -10.82 -7.73 -1.41
CA LYS A 86 -10.70 -8.12 0.00
C LYS A 86 -9.38 -7.63 0.59
N GLY A 87 -9.38 -7.45 1.91
CA GLY A 87 -8.21 -7.07 2.71
C GLY A 87 -7.90 -8.05 3.83
N ILE A 88 -6.62 -8.17 4.17
CA ILE A 88 -6.14 -8.78 5.41
C ILE A 88 -5.09 -7.88 6.06
N HIS A 89 -4.96 -8.00 7.38
CA HIS A 89 -3.82 -7.48 8.11
C HIS A 89 -2.58 -8.35 7.84
N ILE A 90 -1.41 -7.73 7.82
CA ILE A 90 -0.13 -8.38 7.55
C ILE A 90 1.00 -7.75 8.37
N HIS A 91 2.10 -8.48 8.51
CA HIS A 91 3.40 -7.99 8.95
C HIS A 91 4.38 -7.96 7.79
N TRP A 92 5.37 -7.07 7.83
CA TRP A 92 6.43 -7.04 6.82
C TRP A 92 7.82 -7.14 7.44
N ARG A 93 8.75 -7.75 6.72
CA ARG A 93 10.15 -7.90 7.14
C ARG A 93 11.10 -7.68 5.98
N LYS A 94 12.17 -6.93 6.22
CA LYS A 94 13.29 -6.74 5.30
C LYS A 94 14.60 -6.81 6.07
N ALA A 95 15.51 -7.70 5.67
CA ALA A 95 16.71 -8.03 6.43
C ALA A 95 17.94 -7.17 6.06
N GLY A 96 17.88 -6.45 4.94
CA GLY A 96 18.97 -5.63 4.44
C GLY A 96 18.62 -4.92 3.14
N ASP A 97 19.45 -3.98 2.70
CA ASP A 97 19.16 -3.08 1.57
C ASP A 97 18.87 -3.81 0.26
N TYR A 98 19.60 -4.88 -0.01
CA TYR A 98 19.49 -5.69 -1.23
C TYR A 98 18.64 -6.95 -1.06
N THR A 99 17.92 -7.08 0.05
CA THR A 99 17.00 -8.20 0.29
C THR A 99 15.58 -7.79 -0.05
N PRO A 100 14.74 -8.70 -0.58
CA PRO A 100 13.34 -8.41 -0.81
C PRO A 100 12.60 -8.18 0.52
N THR A 101 11.64 -7.26 0.52
CA THR A 101 10.64 -7.20 1.59
C THR A 101 9.72 -8.42 1.46
N ARG A 102 9.54 -9.14 2.57
CA ARG A 102 8.58 -10.25 2.69
C ARG A 102 7.41 -9.83 3.55
N TYR A 103 6.25 -10.43 3.30
CA TYR A 103 4.99 -10.09 3.96
C TYR A 103 4.35 -11.36 4.53
N PHE A 104 3.82 -11.27 5.73
CA PHE A 104 3.31 -12.41 6.49
C PHE A 104 1.91 -12.10 7.01
N ASP A 105 1.03 -13.10 7.06
CA ASP A 105 -0.25 -12.96 7.75
C ASP A 105 -0.08 -13.01 9.28
N ASP A 106 -1.18 -12.80 10.01
CA ASP A 106 -1.19 -12.82 11.48
C ASP A 106 -0.86 -14.19 12.09
N MET A 107 -0.86 -15.26 11.28
CA MET A 107 -0.46 -16.60 11.69
C MET A 107 1.04 -16.86 11.42
N GLY A 108 1.76 -15.88 10.86
CA GLY A 108 3.18 -15.98 10.53
C GLY A 108 3.47 -16.68 9.19
N ASN A 109 2.46 -16.94 8.36
CA ASN A 109 2.67 -17.53 7.04
C ASN A 109 3.00 -16.44 6.02
N GLU A 110 3.99 -16.68 5.15
CA GLU A 110 4.30 -15.75 4.06
C GLU A 110 3.12 -15.68 3.08
N ILE A 111 2.61 -14.47 2.82
CA ILE A 111 1.46 -14.28 1.95
C ILE A 111 1.84 -14.54 0.48
N GLN A 112 0.89 -15.07 -0.29
CA GLN A 112 1.03 -15.17 -1.73
C GLN A 112 0.36 -13.97 -2.40
N LEU A 113 1.08 -13.35 -3.34
CA LEU A 113 0.52 -12.28 -4.17
C LEU A 113 -0.17 -12.88 -5.39
N ASN A 114 -1.35 -12.36 -5.73
CA ASN A 114 -1.99 -12.70 -7.00
C ASN A 114 -1.15 -12.24 -8.19
N THR A 115 -1.16 -12.99 -9.29
CA THR A 115 -0.45 -12.60 -10.52
C THR A 115 -0.93 -11.24 -11.02
N GLY A 116 0.02 -10.32 -11.21
CA GLY A 116 -0.24 -8.99 -11.75
C GLY A 116 0.62 -7.90 -11.10
N LYS A 117 0.34 -6.64 -11.43
CA LYS A 117 1.05 -5.49 -10.88
C LYS A 117 0.70 -5.27 -9.41
N THR A 118 1.70 -4.91 -8.60
CA THR A 118 1.55 -4.61 -7.17
C THR A 118 1.88 -3.17 -6.90
N TYR A 119 0.98 -2.47 -6.20
CA TYR A 119 1.25 -1.15 -5.63
C TYR A 119 1.61 -1.30 -4.16
N ILE A 120 2.71 -0.70 -3.73
CA ILE A 120 3.15 -0.66 -2.33
C ILE A 120 3.13 0.80 -1.87
N ALA A 121 2.24 1.12 -0.95
CA ALA A 121 2.20 2.40 -0.26
C ALA A 121 3.04 2.30 1.01
N VAL A 122 4.18 3.01 1.06
CA VAL A 122 4.93 3.16 2.31
C VAL A 122 4.28 4.26 3.14
N ALA A 123 3.58 3.85 4.20
CA ALA A 123 2.82 4.71 5.07
C ALA A 123 3.62 5.05 6.33
N GLN A 124 3.50 6.29 6.81
CA GLN A 124 3.99 6.62 8.15
C GLN A 124 3.18 5.85 9.18
N LYS A 125 3.86 5.14 10.09
CA LYS A 125 3.23 4.42 11.19
C LYS A 125 2.24 5.31 11.95
N GLY A 126 1.09 4.75 12.28
CA GLY A 126 0.02 5.43 13.02
C GLY A 126 -0.91 6.28 12.17
N LYS A 127 -0.65 6.42 10.86
CA LYS A 127 -1.63 6.98 9.92
C LYS A 127 -2.72 5.95 9.64
N GLN A 128 -3.98 6.38 9.74
CA GLN A 128 -5.11 5.50 9.55
C GLN A 128 -5.29 5.16 8.06
N VAL A 129 -5.36 3.86 7.75
CA VAL A 129 -5.76 3.35 6.44
C VAL A 129 -7.27 3.15 6.47
N ARG A 130 -8.01 3.72 5.52
CA ARG A 130 -9.46 3.53 5.41
C ARG A 130 -9.75 2.59 4.24
N PHE A 131 -10.57 1.56 4.48
CA PHE A 131 -11.01 0.66 3.42
C PHE A 131 -12.41 0.12 3.71
N GLN A 132 -13.14 -0.23 2.64
CA GLN A 132 -14.51 -0.75 2.68
C GLN A 132 -14.82 -1.62 1.47
#